data_AF-A0A9W7Z495-F1
#
_entry.id   AF-A0A9W7Z495-F1
#
_cell.length_a   1.000
_cell.length_b   1.000
_cell.length_c   1.000
_cell.angle_alpha   90.00
_cell.angle_beta   90.00
_cell.angle_gamma   90.00
#
_symmetry.space_group_name_H-M   'P 1'
#
loop_
_entity.id
_entity.type
_entity.pdbx_description
1 polymer ?
#
loop_
_entity_poly.entity_id
_entity_poly.type
_entity_poly.pdbx_seq_one_letter_code
_entity_poly.pdbx_strand_id
1 'polypeptide(L)'
;MPFGQLVIGPPGSGKTTYCHGMQQFLNALGRKTVIVNLDPANENTPYTSAVNIEDLITLQDAMDAHDLGPNGGMVYCIEYLEKNMQWLEDQLQPFVADEYYFIFDCPGQVELYTHNEAVRTVMRRLEKADFRLACVHLVDASYCTEAAKFISVLLLSLTTMLMLELPHVNVLSKIDLLPQLGELDFNLEYYTAVMDLDYLLFHLNEREPSARFGELNKVMCGLIEDFSLVGFSTLCISDKQSVATLLKEVDKANGYIFGALTEGNEEIMLAADSTDMLEDARQAQARYGVLKDGGSVQPSSAESRLSSMIDKLKIVEHDSEH
;
A
#
# COMPACT_ATOMS: atom_id res chain seq x y z
N MET A 1 7.83 -19.94 -10.75
CA MET A 1 7.29 -19.42 -9.48
C MET A 1 6.79 -18.01 -9.74
N PRO A 2 5.48 -17.77 -9.72
CA PRO A 2 4.93 -16.43 -9.90
C PRO A 2 5.11 -15.58 -8.64
N PHE A 3 5.49 -14.31 -8.83
CA PHE A 3 5.66 -13.33 -7.76
C PHE A 3 4.63 -12.23 -7.92
N GLY A 4 4.24 -11.60 -6.81
CA GLY A 4 3.30 -10.51 -6.90
C GLY A 4 3.03 -9.77 -5.62
N GLN A 5 2.05 -8.88 -5.72
CA GLN A 5 1.63 -7.96 -4.67
C GLN A 5 0.12 -8.05 -4.51
N LEU A 6 -0.33 -8.21 -3.28
CA LEU A 6 -1.74 -8.07 -2.91
C LEU A 6 -1.96 -6.66 -2.40
N VAL A 7 -2.65 -5.81 -3.17
CA VAL A 7 -2.83 -4.39 -2.82
C VAL A 7 -4.16 -4.22 -2.09
N ILE A 8 -4.08 -3.84 -0.82
CA ILE A 8 -5.25 -3.68 0.05
C ILE A 8 -5.22 -2.33 0.77
N GLY A 9 -6.32 -2.01 1.42
CA GLY A 9 -6.46 -0.82 2.26
C GLY A 9 -7.82 -0.16 2.14
N PRO A 10 -8.14 0.78 3.03
CA PRO A 10 -9.45 1.43 3.10
C PRO A 10 -9.87 2.11 1.78
N PRO A 11 -11.17 2.43 1.62
CA PRO A 11 -11.62 3.20 0.47
C PRO A 11 -10.89 4.54 0.42
N GLY A 12 -10.46 4.95 -0.77
CA GLY A 12 -9.73 6.19 -0.95
C GLY A 12 -8.24 6.15 -0.61
N SER A 13 -7.66 5.03 -0.14
CA SER A 13 -6.20 4.95 0.13
C SER A 13 -5.32 4.95 -1.13
N GLY A 14 -5.91 4.91 -2.32
CA GLY A 14 -5.18 5.00 -3.59
C GLY A 14 -4.72 3.66 -4.19
N LYS A 15 -5.34 2.52 -3.82
CA LYS A 15 -5.04 1.18 -4.36
C LYS A 15 -4.98 1.14 -5.89
N THR A 16 -6.05 1.52 -6.57
CA THR A 16 -6.12 1.50 -8.03
C THR A 16 -5.08 2.42 -8.68
N THR A 17 -4.82 3.59 -8.09
CA THR A 17 -3.75 4.51 -8.53
C THR A 17 -2.37 3.88 -8.37
N TYR A 18 -2.14 3.20 -7.24
CA TYR A 18 -0.91 2.46 -6.98
C TYR A 18 -0.73 1.33 -7.99
N CYS A 19 -1.75 0.49 -8.23
CA CYS A 19 -1.68 -0.60 -9.18
C CYS A 19 -1.30 -0.10 -10.58
N HIS A 20 -1.91 1.01 -11.02
CA HIS A 20 -1.58 1.64 -12.30
C HIS A 20 -0.13 2.13 -12.36
N GLY A 21 0.28 2.96 -11.39
CA GLY A 21 1.61 3.56 -11.38
C GLY A 21 2.72 2.52 -11.19
N MET A 22 2.50 1.52 -10.33
CA MET A 22 3.43 0.43 -10.10
C MET A 22 3.56 -0.47 -11.34
N GLN A 23 2.47 -0.79 -12.03
CA GLN A 23 2.54 -1.52 -13.31
C GLN A 23 3.36 -0.75 -14.35
N GLN A 24 3.13 0.55 -14.51
CA GLN A 24 3.91 1.39 -15.43
C GLN A 24 5.40 1.41 -15.06
N PHE A 25 5.70 1.56 -13.77
CA PHE A 25 7.06 1.57 -13.26
C PHE A 25 7.78 0.24 -13.49
N LEU A 26 7.14 -0.89 -13.15
CA LEU A 26 7.70 -2.23 -13.36
C LEU A 26 7.92 -2.54 -14.84
N ASN A 27 6.96 -2.21 -15.70
CA ASN A 27 7.11 -2.39 -17.15
C ASN A 27 8.26 -1.53 -17.72
N ALA A 28 8.44 -0.30 -17.22
CA ALA A 28 9.57 0.55 -17.60
C ALA A 28 10.93 -0.04 -17.15
N LEU A 29 10.94 -0.79 -16.04
CA LEU A 29 12.11 -1.57 -15.60
C LEU A 29 12.32 -2.87 -16.39
N GLY A 30 11.46 -3.19 -17.35
CA GLY A 30 11.51 -4.43 -18.13
C GLY A 30 10.85 -5.63 -17.46
N ARG A 31 10.15 -5.44 -16.33
CA ARG A 31 9.42 -6.50 -15.62
C ARG A 31 8.00 -6.60 -16.18
N LYS A 32 7.71 -7.67 -16.92
CA LYS A 32 6.37 -7.93 -17.47
C LYS A 32 5.35 -8.04 -16.34
N THR A 33 4.40 -7.12 -16.28
CA THR A 33 3.47 -7.01 -15.15
C THR A 33 2.01 -7.02 -15.59
N VAL A 34 1.19 -7.83 -14.94
CA VAL A 34 -0.26 -7.87 -15.13
C VAL A 34 -0.99 -7.44 -13.87
N ILE A 35 -2.15 -6.79 -14.06
CA ILE A 35 -3.07 -6.45 -12.98
C ILE A 35 -4.24 -7.43 -12.99
N VAL A 36 -4.56 -7.99 -11.83
CA VAL A 36 -5.74 -8.82 -11.56
C VAL A 36 -6.69 -7.98 -10.72
N ASN A 37 -7.81 -7.56 -11.30
CA ASN A 37 -8.81 -6.79 -10.57
C ASN A 37 -9.75 -7.73 -9.82
N LEU A 38 -9.71 -7.67 -8.49
CA LEU A 38 -10.60 -8.38 -7.59
C LEU A 38 -11.67 -7.46 -6.97
N ASP A 39 -11.72 -6.18 -7.36
CA ASP A 39 -12.76 -5.23 -6.93
C ASP A 39 -13.93 -5.19 -7.95
N PRO A 40 -15.08 -5.81 -7.63
CA PRO A 40 -16.25 -5.83 -8.51
C PRO A 40 -17.02 -4.49 -8.54
N ALA A 41 -16.60 -3.47 -7.80
CA ALA A 41 -17.19 -2.13 -7.82
C ALA A 41 -16.35 -1.10 -8.61
N ASN A 42 -15.26 -1.54 -9.24
CA ASN A 42 -14.29 -0.65 -9.86
C ASN A 42 -14.58 -0.43 -11.36
N GLU A 43 -15.66 0.30 -11.66
CA GLU A 43 -16.19 0.44 -13.03
C GLU A 43 -15.30 1.25 -14.00
N ASN A 44 -14.42 2.13 -13.48
CA ASN A 44 -13.59 3.04 -14.29
C ASN A 44 -12.12 2.98 -13.86
N THR A 45 -11.44 1.87 -14.18
CA THR A 45 -10.00 1.74 -13.92
C THR A 45 -9.17 2.46 -14.99
N PRO A 46 -8.06 3.11 -14.59
CA PRO A 46 -7.13 3.77 -15.53
C PRO A 46 -6.21 2.79 -16.26
N TYR A 47 -6.39 1.48 -16.06
CA TYR A 47 -5.57 0.41 -16.62
C TYR A 47 -6.45 -0.68 -17.23
N THR A 48 -5.84 -1.53 -18.06
CA THR A 48 -6.49 -2.77 -18.52
C THR A 48 -6.10 -3.91 -17.60
N SER A 49 -7.07 -4.48 -16.90
CA SER A 49 -6.87 -5.70 -16.10
C SER A 49 -6.73 -6.91 -17.01
N ALA A 50 -5.75 -7.78 -16.71
CA ALA A 50 -5.56 -9.05 -17.40
C ALA A 50 -6.62 -10.09 -17.00
N VAL A 51 -7.10 -10.00 -15.75
CA VAL A 51 -8.18 -10.81 -15.20
C VAL A 51 -9.06 -9.86 -14.38
N ASN A 52 -10.37 -9.90 -14.60
CA ASN A 52 -11.34 -9.10 -13.85
C ASN A 52 -12.40 -10.01 -13.21
N ILE A 53 -12.63 -9.84 -11.90
CA ILE A 53 -13.65 -10.59 -11.17
C ILE A 53 -15.07 -10.42 -11.75
N GLU A 54 -15.34 -9.30 -12.43
CA GLU A 54 -16.63 -9.06 -13.10
C GLU A 54 -16.94 -10.10 -14.19
N ASP A 55 -15.91 -10.70 -14.81
CA ASP A 55 -16.08 -11.79 -15.78
C ASP A 55 -16.60 -13.09 -15.13
N LEU A 56 -16.46 -13.21 -13.80
CA LEU A 56 -17.01 -14.30 -12.99
C LEU A 56 -18.35 -13.93 -12.35
N ILE A 57 -18.42 -12.76 -11.71
CA ILE A 57 -19.61 -12.26 -11.01
C ILE A 57 -19.56 -10.73 -10.89
N THR A 58 -20.64 -10.07 -11.29
CA THR A 58 -20.79 -8.62 -11.11
C THR A 58 -21.42 -8.30 -9.75
N LEU A 59 -21.13 -7.10 -9.21
CA LEU A 59 -21.75 -6.65 -7.96
C LEU A 59 -23.29 -6.57 -8.09
N GLN A 60 -23.77 -6.09 -9.23
CA GLN A 60 -25.21 -5.95 -9.49
C GLN A 60 -25.91 -7.31 -9.50
N ASP A 61 -25.34 -8.32 -10.17
CA ASP A 61 -25.90 -9.67 -10.19
C ASP A 61 -25.95 -10.28 -8.78
N ALA A 62 -24.92 -10.05 -7.97
CA ALA A 62 -24.88 -10.52 -6.58
C ALA A 62 -25.97 -9.85 -5.72
N MET A 63 -26.17 -8.55 -5.89
CA MET A 63 -27.20 -7.78 -5.18
C MET A 63 -28.61 -8.24 -5.56
N ASP A 64 -28.89 -8.39 -6.85
CA ASP A 64 -30.22 -8.75 -7.35
C ASP A 64 -30.58 -10.22 -7.05
N ALA A 65 -29.62 -11.14 -7.16
CA ALA A 65 -29.87 -12.56 -6.92
C ALA A 65 -30.14 -12.90 -5.44
N HIS A 66 -29.57 -12.12 -4.52
CA HIS A 66 -29.58 -12.42 -3.07
C HIS A 66 -30.26 -11.36 -2.21
N ASP A 67 -30.87 -10.32 -2.81
CA ASP A 67 -31.51 -9.19 -2.11
C ASP A 67 -30.53 -8.52 -1.11
N LEU A 68 -29.29 -8.30 -1.57
CA LEU A 68 -28.21 -7.74 -0.76
C LEU A 68 -28.01 -6.25 -1.06
N GLY A 69 -27.63 -5.49 -0.04
CA GLY A 69 -27.09 -4.14 -0.23
C GLY A 69 -25.64 -4.17 -0.76
N PRO A 70 -25.06 -3.02 -1.17
CA PRO A 70 -23.75 -2.96 -1.81
C PRO A 70 -22.63 -3.65 -1.03
N ASN A 71 -22.50 -3.40 0.28
CA ASN A 71 -21.46 -4.05 1.10
C ASN A 71 -21.67 -5.58 1.21
N GLY A 72 -22.92 -6.03 1.28
CA GLY A 72 -23.24 -7.46 1.29
C GLY A 72 -22.93 -8.12 -0.05
N GLY A 73 -23.24 -7.44 -1.15
CA GLY A 73 -22.88 -7.87 -2.50
C GLY A 73 -21.36 -8.00 -2.69
N MET A 74 -20.58 -7.04 -2.20
CA MET A 74 -19.10 -7.10 -2.25
C MET A 74 -18.55 -8.32 -1.53
N VAL A 75 -19.03 -8.60 -0.32
CA VAL A 75 -18.66 -9.81 0.44
C VAL A 75 -19.04 -11.06 -0.34
N TYR A 76 -20.25 -11.10 -0.89
CA TYR A 76 -20.72 -12.23 -1.67
C TYR A 76 -19.87 -12.49 -2.91
N CYS A 77 -19.44 -11.46 -3.65
CA CYS A 77 -18.58 -11.61 -4.82
C CYS A 77 -17.26 -12.31 -4.46
N ILE A 78 -16.63 -11.95 -3.34
CA ILE A 78 -15.38 -12.57 -2.90
C ILE A 78 -15.61 -14.00 -2.38
N GLU A 79 -16.69 -14.27 -1.66
CA GLU A 79 -17.08 -15.64 -1.26
C GLU A 79 -17.41 -16.52 -2.47
N TYR A 80 -17.97 -15.93 -3.53
CA TYR A 80 -18.23 -16.62 -4.78
C TYR A 80 -16.92 -16.94 -5.52
N LEU A 81 -15.95 -16.02 -5.54
CA LEU A 81 -14.60 -16.27 -6.04
C LEU A 81 -13.92 -17.40 -5.25
N GLU A 82 -14.00 -17.39 -3.91
CA GLU A 82 -13.44 -18.44 -3.04
C GLU A 82 -13.99 -19.84 -3.41
N LYS A 83 -15.29 -19.93 -3.74
CA LYS A 83 -15.90 -21.20 -4.18
C LYS A 83 -15.51 -21.60 -5.61
N ASN A 84 -15.09 -20.64 -6.42
CA ASN A 84 -14.75 -20.81 -7.84
C ASN A 84 -13.25 -20.60 -8.11
N MET A 85 -12.36 -20.95 -7.17
CA MET A 85 -10.92 -20.72 -7.31
C MET A 85 -10.30 -21.33 -8.57
N GLN A 86 -10.85 -22.42 -9.11
CA GLN A 86 -10.38 -23.00 -10.36
C GLN A 86 -10.45 -22.00 -11.52
N TRP A 87 -11.51 -21.19 -11.57
CA TRP A 87 -11.64 -20.14 -12.58
C TRP A 87 -10.47 -19.17 -12.51
N LEU A 88 -10.12 -18.70 -11.30
CA LEU A 88 -8.99 -17.78 -11.12
C LEU A 88 -7.67 -18.44 -11.50
N GLU A 89 -7.44 -19.68 -11.04
CA GLU A 89 -6.23 -20.45 -11.39
C GLU A 89 -6.08 -20.59 -12.92
N ASP A 90 -7.17 -20.88 -13.64
CA ASP A 90 -7.20 -21.01 -15.10
C ASP A 90 -6.92 -19.68 -15.81
N GLN A 91 -7.48 -18.57 -15.31
CA GLN A 91 -7.24 -17.23 -15.86
C GLN A 91 -5.80 -16.75 -15.65
N LEU A 92 -5.17 -17.15 -14.53
CA LEU A 92 -3.78 -16.78 -14.23
C LEU A 92 -2.76 -17.62 -15.00
N GLN A 93 -3.10 -18.87 -15.36
CA GLN A 93 -2.16 -19.84 -15.95
C GLN A 93 -1.38 -19.31 -17.17
N PRO A 94 -1.98 -18.61 -18.16
CA PRO A 94 -1.23 -18.10 -19.30
C PRO A 94 -0.13 -17.10 -18.90
N PHE A 95 -0.41 -16.25 -17.91
CA PHE A 95 0.54 -15.25 -17.42
C PHE A 95 1.62 -15.88 -16.54
N VAL A 96 1.28 -16.94 -15.80
CA VAL A 96 2.28 -17.71 -15.05
C VAL A 96 3.28 -18.39 -16.00
N ALA A 97 2.80 -18.93 -17.12
CA ALA A 97 3.65 -19.59 -18.12
C ALA A 97 4.64 -18.63 -18.79
N ASP A 98 4.23 -17.37 -18.97
CA ASP A 98 5.05 -16.32 -19.59
C ASP A 98 5.87 -15.49 -18.56
N GLU A 99 5.95 -15.96 -17.32
CA GLU A 99 6.74 -15.39 -16.21
C GLU A 99 6.38 -13.94 -15.85
N TYR A 100 5.08 -13.61 -15.86
CA TYR A 100 4.61 -12.30 -15.44
C TYR A 100 4.70 -12.10 -13.92
N TYR A 101 4.86 -10.84 -13.54
CA TYR A 101 4.65 -10.35 -12.18
C TYR A 101 3.19 -9.93 -11.99
N PHE A 102 2.60 -10.26 -10.83
CA PHE A 102 1.18 -10.07 -10.57
C PHE A 102 0.93 -8.92 -9.58
N ILE A 103 0.00 -8.04 -9.91
CA ILE A 103 -0.55 -7.06 -8.96
C ILE A 103 -2.04 -7.34 -8.83
N PHE A 104 -2.49 -7.67 -7.62
CA PHE A 104 -3.90 -7.88 -7.31
C PHE A 104 -4.48 -6.58 -6.74
N ASP A 105 -5.39 -5.93 -7.47
CA ASP A 105 -6.15 -4.77 -6.97
C ASP A 105 -7.39 -5.29 -6.24
N CYS A 106 -7.46 -5.07 -4.93
CA CYS A 106 -8.52 -5.65 -4.11
C CYS A 106 -9.55 -4.61 -3.66
N PRO A 107 -10.77 -5.05 -3.29
CA PRO A 107 -11.83 -4.18 -2.79
C PRO A 107 -11.40 -3.20 -1.69
N GLY A 108 -12.04 -2.03 -1.62
CA GLY A 108 -11.76 -1.06 -0.55
C GLY A 108 -12.28 -1.39 0.85
N GLN A 109 -13.19 -2.36 0.95
CA GLN A 109 -13.98 -2.64 2.13
C GLN A 109 -13.14 -3.41 3.14
N VAL A 110 -12.81 -2.76 4.26
CA VAL A 110 -11.85 -3.26 5.25
C VAL A 110 -12.35 -4.51 5.97
N GLU A 111 -13.66 -4.73 6.01
CA GLU A 111 -14.32 -5.88 6.60
C GLU A 111 -13.90 -7.19 5.91
N LEU A 112 -13.56 -7.13 4.62
CA LEU A 112 -13.08 -8.27 3.83
C LEU A 112 -11.73 -8.80 4.30
N TYR A 113 -10.92 -7.95 4.95
CA TYR A 113 -9.58 -8.30 5.41
C TYR A 113 -9.50 -8.49 6.93
N THR A 114 -10.55 -8.10 7.66
CA THR A 114 -10.56 -8.11 9.14
C THR A 114 -11.54 -9.12 9.74
N HIS A 115 -12.68 -9.38 9.10
CA HIS A 115 -13.75 -10.22 9.65
C HIS A 115 -14.13 -11.40 8.74
N ASN A 116 -13.90 -11.27 7.44
CA ASN A 116 -14.20 -12.30 6.46
C ASN A 116 -12.95 -13.16 6.15
N GLU A 117 -13.13 -14.46 5.98
CA GLU A 117 -12.01 -15.38 5.70
C GLU A 117 -11.76 -15.63 4.21
N ALA A 118 -12.68 -15.21 3.32
CA ALA A 118 -12.65 -15.57 1.90
C ALA A 118 -11.37 -15.07 1.22
N VAL A 119 -10.95 -13.82 1.46
CA VAL A 119 -9.68 -13.29 0.91
C VAL A 119 -8.50 -14.13 1.41
N ARG A 120 -8.44 -14.44 2.70
CA ARG A 120 -7.38 -15.31 3.27
C ARG A 120 -7.37 -16.68 2.61
N THR A 121 -8.54 -17.30 2.40
CA THR A 121 -8.63 -18.61 1.73
C THR A 121 -8.15 -18.54 0.28
N VAL A 122 -8.56 -17.52 -0.47
CA VAL A 122 -8.12 -17.27 -1.86
C VAL A 122 -6.60 -17.13 -1.90
N MET A 123 -6.02 -16.32 -1.01
CA MET A 123 -4.56 -16.12 -0.97
C MET A 123 -3.81 -17.39 -0.57
N ARG A 124 -4.24 -18.11 0.47
CA ARG A 124 -3.64 -19.41 0.84
C ARG A 124 -3.72 -20.44 -0.27
N ARG A 125 -4.75 -20.39 -1.11
CA ARG A 125 -4.90 -21.26 -2.27
C ARG A 125 -3.87 -20.91 -3.35
N LEU A 126 -3.63 -19.62 -3.61
CA LEU A 126 -2.56 -19.16 -4.50
C LEU A 126 -1.17 -19.52 -3.97
N GLU A 127 -0.91 -19.37 -2.67
CA GLU A 127 0.36 -19.81 -2.05
C GLU A 127 0.60 -21.32 -2.22
N LYS A 128 -0.46 -22.14 -2.07
CA LYS A 128 -0.38 -23.59 -2.36
C LYS A 128 -0.11 -23.89 -3.84
N ALA A 129 -0.46 -22.98 -4.73
CA ALA A 129 -0.09 -23.00 -6.14
C ALA A 129 1.31 -22.38 -6.41
N ASP A 130 2.12 -22.21 -5.37
CA ASP A 130 3.52 -21.74 -5.41
C ASP A 130 3.67 -20.25 -5.80
N PHE A 131 2.62 -19.45 -5.60
CA PHE A 131 2.71 -17.99 -5.65
C PHE A 131 3.48 -17.44 -4.44
N ARG A 132 4.33 -16.46 -4.71
CA ARG A 132 5.06 -15.69 -3.69
C ARG A 132 4.52 -14.27 -3.65
N LEU A 133 3.66 -13.99 -2.68
CA LEU A 133 2.95 -12.72 -2.58
C LEU A 133 3.42 -11.94 -1.35
N ALA A 134 3.51 -10.62 -1.51
CA ALA A 134 3.58 -9.68 -0.40
C ALA A 134 2.31 -8.82 -0.38
N CYS A 135 1.77 -8.57 0.80
CA CYS A 135 0.63 -7.69 0.97
C CYS A 135 1.11 -6.24 1.12
N VAL A 136 0.68 -5.38 0.20
CA VAL A 136 0.91 -3.93 0.25
C VAL A 136 -0.34 -3.27 0.83
N HIS A 137 -0.27 -2.89 2.10
CA HIS A 137 -1.40 -2.28 2.81
C HIS A 137 -1.29 -0.76 2.77
N LEU A 138 -2.05 -0.13 1.88
CA LEU A 138 -2.07 1.31 1.69
C LEU A 138 -3.00 1.99 2.68
N VAL A 139 -2.47 3.00 3.37
CA VAL A 139 -3.20 3.90 4.24
C VAL A 139 -2.92 5.35 3.83
N ASP A 140 -3.94 6.21 3.87
CA ASP A 140 -3.80 7.62 3.48
C ASP A 140 -3.01 8.40 4.55
N ALA A 141 -1.99 9.16 4.16
CA ALA A 141 -1.17 9.93 5.09
C ALA A 141 -1.97 11.01 5.86
N SER A 142 -3.15 11.42 5.37
CA SER A 142 -4.05 12.31 6.10
C SER A 142 -4.47 11.78 7.48
N TYR A 143 -4.46 10.46 7.70
CA TYR A 143 -4.78 9.89 9.01
C TYR A 143 -3.74 10.23 10.09
N CYS A 144 -2.52 10.63 9.71
CA CYS A 144 -1.48 11.08 10.65
C CYS A 144 -1.76 12.47 11.25
N THR A 145 -2.70 13.24 10.69
CA THR A 145 -3.04 14.59 11.16
C THR A 145 -3.79 14.61 12.49
N GLU A 146 -4.33 13.47 12.92
CA GLU A 146 -5.06 13.34 14.19
C GLU A 146 -4.72 12.03 14.89
N ALA A 147 -4.39 12.11 16.18
CA ALA A 147 -3.98 10.96 16.99
C ALA A 147 -4.99 9.80 16.96
N ALA A 148 -6.29 10.07 17.12
CA ALA A 148 -7.32 9.04 17.13
C ALA A 148 -7.44 8.30 15.78
N LYS A 149 -7.30 9.04 14.68
CA LYS A 149 -7.28 8.47 13.33
C LYS A 149 -6.06 7.59 13.14
N PHE A 150 -4.89 8.05 13.56
CA PHE A 150 -3.66 7.28 13.46
C PHE A 150 -3.71 5.99 14.29
N ILE A 151 -4.19 6.01 15.54
CA ILE A 151 -4.36 4.78 16.33
C ILE A 151 -5.33 3.81 15.66
N SER A 152 -6.43 4.31 15.09
CA SER A 152 -7.39 3.46 14.37
C SER A 152 -6.72 2.76 13.18
N VAL A 153 -5.84 3.47 12.47
CA VAL A 153 -5.02 2.91 11.39
C VAL A 153 -4.05 1.85 11.91
N LEU A 154 -3.37 2.08 13.04
CA LEU A 154 -2.44 1.11 13.62
C LEU A 154 -3.17 -0.20 13.98
N LEU A 155 -4.34 -0.11 14.62
CA LEU A 155 -5.15 -1.27 14.97
C LEU A 155 -5.66 -2.00 13.73
N LEU A 156 -6.10 -1.26 12.71
CA LEU A 156 -6.54 -1.84 11.44
C LEU A 156 -5.39 -2.58 10.75
N SER A 157 -4.22 -1.97 10.64
CA SER A 157 -3.01 -2.59 10.06
C SER A 157 -2.64 -3.86 10.81
N LEU A 158 -2.55 -3.80 12.14
CA LEU A 158 -2.22 -4.97 12.96
C LEU A 158 -3.24 -6.09 12.78
N THR A 159 -4.54 -5.77 12.82
CA THR A 159 -5.61 -6.76 12.64
C THR A 159 -5.52 -7.42 11.27
N THR A 160 -5.28 -6.62 10.22
CA THR A 160 -5.18 -7.10 8.85
C THR A 160 -3.96 -8.00 8.66
N MET A 161 -2.81 -7.64 9.23
CA MET A 161 -1.59 -8.46 9.21
C MET A 161 -1.82 -9.83 9.85
N LEU A 162 -2.50 -9.87 11.01
CA LEU A 162 -2.81 -11.11 11.71
C LEU A 162 -3.81 -11.99 10.94
N MET A 163 -4.78 -11.37 10.24
CA MET A 163 -5.84 -12.09 9.54
C MET A 163 -5.40 -12.64 8.18
N LEU A 164 -4.59 -11.91 7.40
CA LEU A 164 -4.18 -12.35 6.06
C LEU A 164 -2.99 -13.30 6.07
N GLU A 165 -2.15 -13.26 7.10
CA GLU A 165 -0.98 -14.15 7.27
C GLU A 165 0.04 -14.11 6.12
N LEU A 166 0.07 -13.02 5.34
CA LEU A 166 1.06 -12.79 4.29
C LEU A 166 2.23 -11.94 4.81
N PRO A 167 3.41 -11.95 4.16
CA PRO A 167 4.41 -10.91 4.36
C PRO A 167 3.79 -9.54 4.07
N HIS A 168 3.79 -8.63 5.04
CA HIS A 168 3.10 -7.34 4.95
C HIS A 168 4.08 -6.17 4.86
N VAL A 169 3.79 -5.24 3.94
CA VAL A 169 4.40 -3.92 3.85
C VAL A 169 3.28 -2.90 4.03
N ASN A 170 3.22 -2.25 5.20
CA ASN A 170 2.27 -1.16 5.38
C ASN A 170 2.85 0.12 4.77
N VAL A 171 1.99 0.93 4.16
CA VAL A 171 2.42 2.08 3.37
C VAL A 171 1.55 3.29 3.69
N LEU A 172 2.20 4.41 4.05
CA LEU A 172 1.57 5.72 4.07
C LEU A 172 1.61 6.30 2.66
N SER A 173 0.46 6.28 2.00
CA SER A 173 0.23 6.81 0.65
C SER A 173 -0.08 8.30 0.67
N LYS A 174 0.07 8.95 -0.50
CA LYS A 174 -0.26 10.37 -0.72
C LYS A 174 0.49 11.34 0.20
N ILE A 175 1.74 11.00 0.53
CA ILE A 175 2.59 11.84 1.37
C ILE A 175 2.79 13.24 0.77
N ASP A 176 2.69 13.37 -0.56
CA ASP A 176 2.75 14.62 -1.31
C ASP A 176 1.60 15.59 -1.00
N LEU A 177 0.48 15.09 -0.47
CA LEU A 177 -0.66 15.91 -0.09
C LEU A 177 -0.58 16.44 1.34
N LEU A 178 0.35 15.94 2.17
CA LEU A 178 0.53 16.38 3.55
C LEU A 178 0.64 17.90 3.72
N PRO A 179 1.39 18.66 2.87
CA PRO A 179 1.46 20.11 2.98
C PRO A 179 0.10 20.82 2.88
N GLN A 180 -0.87 20.20 2.22
CA GLN A 180 -2.20 20.76 1.98
C GLN A 180 -3.22 20.33 3.03
N LEU A 181 -2.97 19.21 3.72
CA LEU A 181 -3.92 18.57 4.63
C LEU A 181 -3.80 19.07 6.08
N GLY A 182 -2.67 19.68 6.43
CA GLY A 182 -2.46 20.29 7.74
C GLY A 182 -1.06 20.01 8.28
N GLU A 183 -0.75 20.65 9.41
CA GLU A 183 0.52 20.47 10.09
C GLU A 183 0.50 19.17 10.92
N LEU A 184 1.55 18.37 10.81
CA LEU A 184 1.72 17.17 11.62
C LEU A 184 2.18 17.54 13.03
N ASP A 185 1.70 16.80 14.03
CA ASP A 185 2.16 16.93 15.42
C ASP A 185 3.62 16.45 15.55
N PHE A 186 4.02 15.47 14.74
CA PHE A 186 5.37 14.88 14.73
C PHE A 186 5.96 14.75 13.32
N ASN A 187 7.24 14.39 13.23
CA ASN A 187 7.87 14.08 11.95
C ASN A 187 7.41 12.72 11.40
N LEU A 188 7.61 12.50 10.10
CA LEU A 188 7.26 11.24 9.47
C LEU A 188 7.99 10.05 10.07
N GLU A 189 9.23 10.20 10.55
CA GLU A 189 9.94 9.14 11.28
C GLU A 189 9.13 8.60 12.46
N TYR A 190 8.48 9.47 13.23
CA TYR A 190 7.63 9.08 14.35
C TYR A 190 6.46 8.19 13.90
N TYR A 191 5.77 8.59 12.83
CA TYR A 191 4.62 7.84 12.32
C TYR A 191 5.03 6.56 11.56
N THR A 192 6.15 6.57 10.84
CA THR A 192 6.61 5.42 10.05
C THR A 192 7.22 4.34 10.94
N ALA A 193 7.97 4.72 11.97
CA ALA A 193 8.54 3.78 12.93
C ALA A 193 7.63 3.48 14.12
N VAL A 194 6.47 4.15 14.22
CA VAL A 194 5.48 3.98 15.30
C VAL A 194 6.17 4.11 16.67
N MET A 195 6.90 5.21 16.86
CA MET A 195 7.67 5.44 18.08
C MET A 195 6.76 5.94 19.21
N ASP A 196 6.96 5.43 20.43
CA ASP A 196 6.47 6.00 21.70
C ASP A 196 5.02 6.54 21.65
N LEU A 197 4.05 5.63 21.73
CA LEU A 197 2.62 5.94 21.64
C LEU A 197 2.08 6.61 22.91
N ASP A 198 2.86 6.71 23.99
CA ASP A 198 2.47 7.42 25.23
C ASP A 198 2.19 8.91 24.95
N TYR A 199 2.89 9.52 23.99
CA TYR A 199 2.63 10.90 23.58
C TYR A 199 1.35 11.06 22.77
N LEU A 200 1.04 10.12 21.88
CA LEU A 200 -0.26 10.07 21.19
C LEU A 200 -1.40 9.88 22.20
N LEU A 201 -1.20 9.02 23.20
CA LEU A 201 -2.13 8.78 24.30
C LEU A 201 -2.43 10.06 25.08
N PHE A 202 -1.43 10.90 25.33
CA PHE A 202 -1.64 12.21 25.96
C PHE A 202 -2.59 13.08 25.13
N HIS A 203 -2.32 13.27 23.84
CA HIS A 203 -3.16 14.08 22.95
C HIS A 203 -4.57 13.53 22.74
N LEU A 204 -4.72 12.20 22.72
CA LEU A 204 -6.01 11.52 22.68
C LEU A 204 -6.88 11.85 23.90
N ASN A 205 -6.28 11.79 25.09
CA ASN A 205 -6.98 12.03 26.34
C ASN A 205 -7.23 13.53 26.62
N GLU A 206 -6.44 14.44 26.02
CA GLU A 206 -6.69 15.89 26.11
C GLU A 206 -7.93 16.33 25.31
N ARG A 207 -8.16 15.76 24.11
CA ARG A 207 -9.27 16.15 23.24
C ARG A 207 -10.61 15.58 23.66
N GLU A 208 -10.62 14.37 24.23
CA GLU A 208 -11.81 13.78 24.87
C GLU A 208 -11.55 13.53 26.36
N PRO A 209 -11.72 14.54 27.23
CA PRO A 209 -11.41 14.46 28.67
C PRO A 209 -12.33 13.54 29.47
N SER A 210 -13.14 12.69 28.82
CA SER A 210 -13.88 11.67 29.55
C SER A 210 -12.88 10.60 30.01
N ALA A 211 -12.52 10.64 31.30
CA ALA A 211 -11.67 9.66 31.97
C ALA A 211 -12.14 8.18 31.81
N ARG A 212 -13.32 7.98 31.21
CA ARG A 212 -13.89 6.68 30.84
C ARG A 212 -13.02 5.89 29.86
N PHE A 213 -12.35 6.55 28.91
CA PHE A 213 -11.61 5.86 27.83
C PHE A 213 -10.09 5.85 28.02
N GLY A 214 -9.55 6.52 29.04
CA GLY A 214 -8.10 6.61 29.26
C GLY A 214 -7.41 5.25 29.42
N GLU A 215 -7.98 4.37 30.25
CA GLU A 215 -7.46 3.00 30.42
C GLU A 215 -7.57 2.17 29.13
N LEU A 216 -8.66 2.34 28.37
CA LEU A 216 -8.83 1.65 27.08
C LEU A 216 -7.77 2.11 26.08
N ASN A 217 -7.58 3.42 25.93
CA ASN A 217 -6.56 4.00 25.04
C ASN A 217 -5.16 3.50 25.42
N LYS A 218 -4.85 3.43 26.72
CA LYS A 218 -3.57 2.91 27.20
C LYS A 218 -3.36 1.44 26.82
N VAL A 219 -4.38 0.60 27.01
CA VAL A 219 -4.31 -0.82 26.62
C VAL A 219 -4.16 -0.97 25.11
N MET A 220 -4.84 -0.14 24.31
CA MET A 220 -4.70 -0.16 22.85
C MET A 220 -3.29 0.23 22.40
N CYS A 221 -2.73 1.32 22.94
CA CYS A 221 -1.34 1.72 22.66
C CYS A 221 -0.35 0.61 23.06
N GLY A 222 -0.49 0.08 24.28
CA GLY A 222 0.38 -1.00 24.77
C GLY A 222 0.32 -2.25 23.88
N LEU A 223 -0.87 -2.61 23.37
CA LEU A 223 -1.01 -3.72 22.44
C LEU A 223 -0.26 -3.47 21.12
N ILE A 224 -0.31 -2.25 20.58
CA ILE A 224 0.41 -1.95 19.33
C ILE A 224 1.94 -2.02 19.55
N GLU A 225 2.42 -1.46 20.66
CA GLU A 225 3.84 -1.47 21.02
C GLU A 225 4.36 -2.88 21.31
N ASP A 226 3.60 -3.69 22.06
CA ASP A 226 3.97 -5.04 22.45
C ASP A 226 4.18 -5.95 21.23
N PHE A 227 3.35 -5.80 20.20
CA PHE A 227 3.52 -6.57 18.97
C PHE A 227 4.70 -6.05 18.14
N SER A 228 5.01 -4.74 18.16
CA SER A 228 6.11 -4.13 17.40
C SER A 228 6.15 -4.55 15.91
N LEU A 229 5.01 -4.97 15.35
CA LEU A 229 4.88 -5.47 13.98
C LEU A 229 4.56 -4.36 12.99
N VAL A 230 4.01 -3.24 13.48
CA VAL A 230 3.47 -2.17 12.64
C VAL A 230 4.56 -1.13 12.41
N GLY A 231 5.08 -1.09 11.18
CA GLY A 231 5.86 0.02 10.63
C GLY A 231 5.34 0.35 9.24
N PHE A 232 5.63 1.56 8.76
CA PHE A 232 5.17 2.04 7.46
C PHE A 232 6.33 2.51 6.58
N SER A 233 6.27 2.17 5.30
CA SER A 233 7.01 2.86 4.25
C SER A 233 6.21 4.07 3.74
N THR A 234 6.87 5.08 3.20
CA THR A 234 6.20 6.25 2.61
C THR A 234 6.08 6.11 1.10
N LEU A 235 4.95 6.56 0.53
CA LEU A 235 4.68 6.50 -0.91
C LEU A 235 4.11 7.81 -1.46
N CYS A 236 4.83 8.35 -2.44
CA CYS A 236 4.35 9.29 -3.44
C CYS A 236 4.40 8.58 -4.80
N ILE A 237 3.25 8.18 -5.36
CA ILE A 237 3.19 7.35 -6.57
C ILE A 237 3.75 8.07 -7.82
N SER A 238 3.73 9.40 -7.83
CA SER A 238 4.33 10.21 -8.90
C SER A 238 5.85 10.38 -8.76
N ASP A 239 6.44 10.09 -7.60
CA ASP A 239 7.89 10.15 -7.39
C ASP A 239 8.52 8.77 -7.64
N LYS A 240 9.28 8.67 -8.74
CA LYS A 240 9.98 7.44 -9.14
C LYS A 240 10.91 6.90 -8.05
N GLN A 241 11.56 7.77 -7.27
CA GLN A 241 12.44 7.33 -6.20
C GLN A 241 11.63 6.70 -5.06
N SER A 242 10.51 7.32 -4.68
CA SER A 242 9.59 6.78 -3.68
C SER A 242 9.03 5.41 -4.10
N VAL A 243 8.64 5.25 -5.37
CA VAL A 243 8.17 3.97 -5.92
C VAL A 243 9.30 2.92 -5.93
N ALA A 244 10.52 3.30 -6.31
CA ALA A 244 11.69 2.41 -6.32
C ALA A 244 12.03 1.88 -4.92
N THR A 245 12.05 2.76 -3.92
CA THR A 245 12.27 2.39 -2.52
C THR A 245 11.22 1.42 -2.04
N LEU A 246 9.93 1.73 -2.24
CA LEU A 246 8.85 0.83 -1.80
C LEU A 246 8.93 -0.52 -2.50
N LEU A 247 9.21 -0.55 -3.81
CA LEU A 247 9.32 -1.80 -4.57
C LEU A 247 10.39 -2.73 -3.98
N LYS A 248 11.49 -2.20 -3.45
CA LYS A 248 12.53 -3.02 -2.81
C LYS A 248 12.04 -3.72 -1.56
N GLU A 249 11.33 -3.02 -0.69
CA GLU A 249 10.77 -3.63 0.51
C GLU A 249 9.74 -4.70 0.15
N VAL A 250 8.95 -4.46 -0.90
CA VAL A 250 7.99 -5.45 -1.42
C VAL A 250 8.68 -6.67 -2.04
N ASP A 251 9.71 -6.47 -2.86
CA ASP A 251 10.51 -7.55 -3.45
C ASP A 251 11.25 -8.36 -2.36
N LYS A 252 11.75 -7.69 -1.32
CA LYS A 252 12.34 -8.34 -0.16
C LYS A 252 11.31 -9.17 0.61
N ALA A 253 10.10 -8.64 0.79
CA ALA A 253 9.01 -9.31 1.52
C ALA A 253 8.48 -10.54 0.78
N ASN A 254 8.31 -10.48 -0.55
CA ASN A 254 7.89 -11.64 -1.34
C ASN A 254 9.05 -12.57 -1.74
N GLY A 255 10.31 -12.18 -1.47
CA GLY A 255 11.50 -12.97 -1.79
C GLY A 255 11.93 -12.91 -3.25
N TYR A 256 11.46 -11.91 -4.01
CA TYR A 256 11.91 -11.64 -5.36
C TYR A 256 13.34 -11.09 -5.35
N ILE A 257 14.32 -11.98 -5.46
CA ILE A 257 15.74 -11.61 -5.58
C ILE A 257 16.06 -11.50 -7.07
N PHE A 258 16.12 -10.27 -7.60
CA PHE A 258 16.62 -10.04 -8.96
C PHE A 258 18.15 -10.21 -8.97
N GLY A 259 18.61 -11.41 -9.33
CA GLY A 259 20.02 -11.72 -9.50
C GLY A 259 20.48 -11.57 -10.96
N ALA A 260 21.29 -10.54 -11.21
CA ALA A 260 22.16 -10.36 -12.39
C ALA A 260 21.51 -10.03 -13.75
N LEU A 261 21.89 -8.87 -14.29
CA LEU A 261 21.87 -8.49 -15.72
C LEU A 261 20.52 -8.07 -16.34
N THR A 262 20.15 -6.81 -16.08
CA THR A 262 19.69 -5.94 -17.19
C THR A 262 20.59 -4.72 -17.21
N GLU A 263 21.44 -4.59 -18.22
CA GLU A 263 22.25 -3.39 -18.45
C GLU A 263 21.34 -2.16 -18.58
N GLY A 264 21.50 -1.18 -17.68
CA GLY A 264 20.84 0.13 -17.76
C GLY A 264 20.03 0.56 -16.53
N ASN A 265 19.59 -0.37 -15.67
CA ASN A 265 18.76 -0.06 -14.50
C ASN A 265 19.50 -0.22 -13.14
N GLU A 266 20.79 -0.54 -13.19
CA GLU A 266 21.61 -0.79 -12.01
C GLU A 266 21.76 0.48 -11.16
N GLU A 267 21.86 1.67 -11.76
CA GLU A 267 22.11 2.92 -11.00
C GLU A 267 20.94 3.33 -10.09
N ILE A 268 19.68 3.17 -10.53
CA ILE A 268 18.49 3.49 -9.71
C ILE A 268 18.36 2.48 -8.56
N MET A 269 18.58 1.20 -8.86
CA MET A 269 18.51 0.13 -7.86
C MET A 269 19.66 0.25 -6.85
N LEU A 270 20.87 0.60 -7.28
CA LEU A 270 22.04 0.80 -6.41
C LEU A 270 21.88 2.05 -5.52
N ALA A 271 21.34 3.16 -6.06
CA ALA A 271 21.09 4.37 -5.27
C ALA A 271 20.13 4.11 -4.10
N ALA A 272 19.01 3.43 -4.38
CA ALA A 272 18.06 3.04 -3.35
C ALA A 272 18.54 1.85 -2.48
N ASP A 273 19.71 1.24 -2.74
CA ASP A 273 20.23 0.10 -1.93
C ASP A 273 20.96 0.58 -0.68
N SER A 274 21.19 1.88 -0.61
CA SER A 274 21.90 2.56 0.48
C SER A 274 20.98 3.24 1.50
N THR A 275 19.66 3.17 1.31
CA THR A 275 18.70 3.97 2.09
C THR A 275 17.94 3.09 3.09
N ASP A 276 17.98 3.49 4.36
CA ASP A 276 17.26 2.86 5.48
C ASP A 276 15.84 3.45 5.56
N MET A 277 14.85 2.72 6.08
CA MET A 277 13.45 3.19 6.17
C MET A 277 13.32 4.52 6.92
N LEU A 278 14.16 4.74 7.93
CA LEU A 278 14.22 6.02 8.66
C LEU A 278 14.80 7.15 7.80
N GLU A 279 15.77 6.84 6.94
CA GLU A 279 16.34 7.82 6.02
C GLU A 279 15.36 8.17 4.89
N ASP A 280 14.56 7.21 4.41
CA ASP A 280 13.47 7.48 3.48
C ASP A 280 12.40 8.37 4.10
N ALA A 281 12.02 8.11 5.36
CA ALA A 281 11.09 8.97 6.09
C ALA A 281 11.63 10.39 6.26
N ARG A 282 12.95 10.58 6.47
CA ARG A 282 13.60 11.90 6.50
C ARG A 282 13.55 12.60 5.15
N GLN A 283 13.87 11.88 4.07
CA GLN A 283 13.82 12.43 2.73
C GLN A 283 12.39 12.84 2.35
N ALA A 284 11.41 12.00 2.68
CA ALA A 284 10.00 12.32 2.51
C ALA A 284 9.59 13.55 3.35
N GLN A 285 10.02 13.64 4.61
CA GLN A 285 9.76 14.80 5.46
C GLN A 285 10.39 16.09 4.89
N ALA A 286 11.61 16.03 4.38
CA ALA A 286 12.29 17.18 3.78
C ALA A 286 11.61 17.66 2.49
N ARG A 287 11.06 16.73 1.70
CA ARG A 287 10.36 17.03 0.44
C ARG A 287 8.91 17.47 0.63
N TYR A 288 8.19 16.84 1.55
CA TYR A 288 6.73 16.91 1.65
C TYR A 288 6.19 17.24 3.05
N GLY A 289 7.04 17.32 4.07
CA GLY A 289 6.59 17.47 5.44
C GLY A 289 6.40 18.93 5.87
N VAL A 290 5.31 19.21 6.60
CA VAL A 290 5.07 20.49 7.28
C VAL A 290 4.80 20.22 8.77
N LEU A 291 5.68 20.71 9.65
CA LEU A 291 5.60 20.52 11.11
C LEU A 291 5.00 21.75 11.79
N LYS A 292 4.20 21.54 12.85
CA LYS A 292 3.58 22.61 13.65
C LYS A 292 4.58 23.61 14.25
N ASP A 293 5.80 23.17 14.55
CA ASP A 293 6.81 23.98 15.26
C ASP A 293 8.02 24.44 14.41
N GLY A 294 7.91 24.48 13.07
CA GLY A 294 8.86 25.21 12.22
C GLY A 294 10.27 24.60 12.07
N GLY A 295 10.46 23.31 12.34
CA GLY A 295 11.73 22.62 12.09
C GLY A 295 11.95 22.26 10.62
N SER A 296 12.67 23.10 9.86
CA SER A 296 13.17 22.72 8.53
C SER A 296 14.48 21.95 8.65
N VAL A 297 14.56 20.73 8.11
CA VAL A 297 15.85 20.05 7.89
C VAL A 297 16.38 20.48 6.53
N GLN A 298 17.56 21.09 6.49
CA GLN A 298 18.19 21.53 5.24
C GLN A 298 18.72 20.33 4.43
N PRO A 299 18.62 20.38 3.09
CA PRO A 299 19.10 19.32 2.21
C PRO A 299 20.62 19.15 2.27
N SER A 300 21.09 17.90 2.22
CA SER A 300 22.52 17.58 2.32
C SER A 300 23.23 17.75 0.97
N SER A 301 24.54 17.98 0.99
CA SER A 301 25.37 18.28 -0.19
C SER A 301 25.37 17.22 -1.31
N ALA A 302 24.81 16.03 -1.06
CA ALA A 302 24.61 14.97 -2.05
C ALA A 302 23.51 15.31 -3.08
N GLU A 303 22.52 16.12 -2.69
CA GLU A 303 21.37 16.48 -3.51
C GLU A 303 21.72 17.38 -4.71
N SER A 304 22.74 18.23 -4.57
CA SER A 304 23.17 19.14 -5.64
C SER A 304 23.79 18.42 -6.85
N ARG A 305 24.33 17.21 -6.65
CA ARG A 305 24.95 16.41 -7.73
C ARG A 305 23.89 15.64 -8.51
N LEU A 306 22.83 15.17 -7.84
CA LEU A 306 21.76 14.36 -8.42
C LEU A 306 20.81 15.19 -9.30
N SER A 307 20.44 16.40 -8.85
CA SER A 307 19.64 17.36 -9.63
C SER A 307 20.28 17.69 -10.99
N SER A 308 21.61 17.82 -11.04
CA SER A 308 22.35 18.12 -12.29
C SER A 308 22.36 16.98 -13.33
N MET A 309 22.06 15.75 -12.91
CA MET A 309 22.01 14.57 -13.77
C MET A 309 20.58 14.27 -14.25
N ILE A 310 19.56 14.61 -13.45
CA ILE A 310 18.14 14.40 -13.77
C ILE A 310 17.66 15.37 -14.86
N ASP A 311 18.14 16.61 -14.89
CA ASP A 311 17.83 17.60 -15.94
C ASP A 311 18.25 17.18 -17.36
N LYS A 312 19.05 16.11 -17.49
CA LYS A 312 19.48 15.56 -18.78
C LYS A 312 18.52 14.53 -19.38
N LEU A 313 17.53 14.05 -18.61
CA LEU A 313 16.50 13.13 -19.09
C LEU A 313 15.31 13.91 -19.61
N LYS A 314 15.34 14.27 -20.91
CA LYS A 314 14.19 14.86 -21.60
C LYS A 314 13.09 13.82 -21.79
N ILE A 315 12.03 13.88 -20.98
CA ILE A 315 10.72 13.35 -21.36
C ILE A 315 9.68 14.45 -21.13
N VAL A 316 9.14 14.88 -22.27
CA VAL A 316 7.99 15.73 -22.58
C VAL A 316 7.04 16.02 -21.41
N GLU A 317 7.04 17.27 -20.98
CA GLU A 317 5.91 17.89 -20.26
C GLU A 317 4.68 17.86 -21.17
N HIS A 318 3.58 17.31 -20.69
CA HIS A 318 2.30 17.42 -21.38
C HIS A 318 1.65 18.72 -20.95
N ASP A 319 1.46 19.61 -21.93
CA ASP A 319 0.73 20.88 -21.80
C ASP A 319 -0.65 20.68 -21.19
N SER A 320 -0.91 21.38 -20.09
CA SER A 320 -2.24 21.59 -19.54
C SER A 320 -2.91 22.76 -20.28
N GLU A 321 -3.65 22.45 -21.35
CA GLU A 321 -4.75 23.29 -21.83
C GLU A 321 -5.94 22.39 -22.16
N HIS A 322 -6.97 22.42 -21.30
CA HIS A 322 -8.40 22.64 -21.62
C HIS A 322 -9.23 22.47 -20.34
#